data_AF-A0A1V9FQI3-F1
#
_entry.id   AF-A0A1V9FQI3-F1
#
_cell.length_a   1.000
_cell.length_b   1.000
_cell.length_c   1.000
_cell.angle_alpha   90.00
_cell.angle_beta   90.00
_cell.angle_gamma   90.00
#
_symmetry.space_group_name_H-M   'P 1'
#
loop_
_entity.id
_entity.type
_entity.pdbx_description
1 polymer ?
#
loop_
_entity_poly.entity_id
_entity_poly.type
_entity_poly.pdbx_seq_one_letter_code
_entity_poly.pdbx_strand_id
1 'polypeptide(L)'
;MPSKYLLHFTYVTSILLLCLLPGVKCLAQAPNIEWQKTYGGTDNDEAEKIIQTNDGGYIILGWTYSNNGDVTGQHTGGDGDCWIIKTDPVGNISWKRTIGGTGYEDGLDIKQTNDGGYIVCGHMVLT
;
A
#
# COMPACT_ATOMS: atom_id res chain seq x y z
N MET A 1 -63.88 -39.58 -25.15
CA MET A 1 -62.51 -39.34 -25.63
C MET A 1 -62.07 -37.96 -25.08
N PRO A 2 -60.87 -37.83 -24.48
CA PRO A 2 -60.56 -37.16 -23.19
C PRO A 2 -60.53 -35.62 -23.23
N SER A 3 -61.07 -34.89 -22.23
CA SER A 3 -60.54 -34.50 -20.89
C SER A 3 -59.32 -33.54 -20.92
N LYS A 4 -59.57 -32.25 -20.65
CA LYS A 4 -58.61 -31.12 -20.66
C LYS A 4 -58.02 -30.77 -19.27
N TYR A 5 -58.03 -31.70 -18.31
CA TYR A 5 -57.68 -31.39 -16.91
C TYR A 5 -56.31 -31.95 -16.47
N LEU A 6 -55.21 -31.54 -17.09
CA LEU A 6 -53.87 -31.95 -16.63
C LEU A 6 -52.78 -30.86 -16.73
N LEU A 7 -53.09 -29.60 -16.42
CA LEU A 7 -52.08 -28.51 -16.43
C LEU A 7 -52.26 -27.49 -15.29
N HIS A 8 -52.52 -27.93 -14.06
CA HIS A 8 -52.56 -27.01 -12.89
C HIS A 8 -51.75 -27.47 -11.66
N PHE A 9 -50.93 -28.53 -11.75
CA PHE A 9 -50.19 -29.05 -10.58
C PHE A 9 -48.71 -28.65 -10.48
N THR A 10 -48.19 -27.77 -11.35
CA THR A 10 -46.76 -27.41 -11.33
C THR A 10 -46.45 -26.04 -10.74
N TYR A 11 -47.43 -25.20 -10.41
CA TYR A 11 -47.19 -23.83 -9.93
C TYR A 11 -47.28 -23.64 -8.41
N VAL A 12 -47.86 -24.58 -7.66
CA VAL A 12 -48.04 -24.43 -6.19
C VAL A 12 -46.77 -24.81 -5.40
N THR A 13 -45.84 -25.56 -6.00
CA THR A 13 -44.57 -25.91 -5.36
C THR A 13 -43.48 -24.83 -5.49
N SER A 14 -43.66 -23.85 -6.39
CA SER A 14 -42.63 -22.83 -6.68
C SER A 14 -42.75 -21.55 -5.84
N ILE A 15 -43.80 -21.40 -5.02
CA ILE A 15 -43.99 -20.22 -4.14
C ILE A 15 -43.57 -20.51 -2.69
N LEU A 16 -43.23 -21.75 -2.33
CA LEU A 16 -42.85 -22.14 -0.97
C LEU A 16 -41.34 -22.34 -0.76
N LEU A 17 -40.48 -21.68 -1.55
CA LEU A 17 -39.02 -21.70 -1.35
C LEU A 17 -38.40 -20.29 -1.36
N LEU A 18 -39.09 -19.33 -0.75
CA LEU A 18 -38.56 -17.98 -0.53
C LEU A 18 -38.71 -17.51 0.93
N CYS A 19 -38.58 -18.41 1.91
CA CYS A 19 -38.68 -18.06 3.33
C CYS A 19 -37.58 -18.68 4.23
N LEU A 20 -36.40 -19.04 3.71
CA LEU A 20 -35.33 -19.66 4.51
C LEU A 20 -33.92 -19.13 4.23
N LEU A 21 -33.75 -17.83 3.97
CA LEU A 21 -32.43 -17.21 4.15
C LEU A 21 -32.42 -16.48 5.50
N PRO A 22 -31.92 -17.12 6.58
CA PRO A 22 -31.78 -16.45 7.85
C PRO A 22 -30.81 -15.29 7.67
N GLY A 23 -31.30 -14.08 7.91
CA GLY A 23 -30.55 -12.84 8.13
C GLY A 23 -29.29 -12.68 7.29
N VAL A 24 -29.37 -11.86 6.23
CA VAL A 24 -28.18 -11.22 5.67
C VAL A 24 -27.58 -10.37 6.79
N LYS A 25 -26.68 -10.97 7.57
CA LYS A 25 -25.86 -10.26 8.52
C LYS A 25 -24.88 -9.46 7.68
N CYS A 26 -25.17 -8.17 7.52
CA CYS A 26 -24.17 -7.21 7.08
C CYS A 26 -23.12 -7.12 8.20
N LEU A 27 -22.15 -8.03 8.16
CA LEU A 27 -20.95 -7.90 8.96
C LEU A 27 -20.12 -6.82 8.27
N ALA A 28 -19.88 -5.71 8.94
CA ALA A 28 -18.83 -4.80 8.54
C ALA A 28 -17.51 -5.57 8.65
N GLN A 29 -17.01 -6.11 7.54
CA GLN A 29 -15.68 -6.69 7.47
C GLN A 29 -14.71 -5.54 7.22
N ALA A 30 -13.64 -5.47 8.02
CA ALA A 30 -12.53 -4.57 7.71
C ALA A 30 -12.04 -4.87 6.28
N PRO A 31 -11.60 -3.86 5.52
CA PRO A 31 -11.01 -4.09 4.21
C PRO A 31 -9.92 -5.17 4.30
N ASN A 32 -9.90 -6.10 3.35
CA ASN A 32 -8.85 -7.11 3.30
C ASN A 32 -7.51 -6.42 2.98
N ILE A 33 -6.46 -6.76 3.73
CA ILE A 33 -5.10 -6.31 3.41
C ILE A 33 -4.64 -7.04 2.14
N GLU A 34 -4.40 -6.31 1.06
CA GLU A 34 -3.90 -6.90 -0.20
C GLU A 34 -2.46 -7.39 -0.05
N TRP A 35 -1.60 -6.58 0.58
CA TRP A 35 -0.23 -6.93 0.94
C TRP A 35 0.28 -6.06 2.09
N GLN A 36 1.32 -6.54 2.77
CA GLN A 36 2.07 -5.77 3.76
C GLN A 36 3.57 -6.05 3.62
N LYS A 37 4.41 -5.03 3.82
CA LYS A 37 5.87 -5.10 3.73
C LYS A 37 6.49 -4.21 4.79
N THR A 38 7.67 -4.61 5.24
CA THR A 38 8.57 -3.79 6.04
C THR A 38 9.79 -3.48 5.19
N TYR A 39 10.28 -2.25 5.25
CA TYR A 39 11.51 -1.84 4.58
C TYR A 39 12.42 -1.22 5.64
N GLY A 40 13.69 -1.61 5.65
CA GLY A 40 14.67 -1.08 6.60
C GLY A 40 15.81 -2.05 6.87
N GLY A 41 16.53 -1.78 7.95
CA GLY A 41 17.63 -2.58 8.45
C GLY A 41 17.47 -2.92 9.94
N THR A 42 18.58 -2.94 10.66
CA THR A 42 18.61 -3.31 12.09
C THR A 42 18.35 -2.15 13.04
N ASP A 43 18.49 -0.91 12.57
CA ASP A 43 18.28 0.30 13.36
C ASP A 43 16.90 0.91 13.06
N ASN A 44 16.67 2.15 13.50
CA ASN A 44 15.38 2.81 13.34
C ASN A 44 15.16 3.28 11.90
N ASP A 45 14.01 2.94 11.33
CA ASP A 45 13.60 3.30 9.97
C ASP A 45 12.13 3.70 9.99
N GLU A 46 11.84 4.93 9.57
CA GLU A 46 10.51 5.52 9.70
C GLU A 46 10.06 6.12 8.37
N ALA A 47 8.77 5.94 8.04
CA ALA A 47 8.16 6.51 6.84
C ALA A 47 7.35 7.74 7.21
N GLU A 48 7.63 8.86 6.54
CA GLU A 48 6.94 10.14 6.72
C GLU A 48 5.81 10.31 5.71
N LYS A 49 6.05 9.91 4.46
CA LYS A 49 5.09 10.12 3.38
C LYS A 49 5.09 8.98 2.39
N ILE A 50 3.90 8.59 1.97
CA ILE A 50 3.69 7.65 0.87
C ILE A 50 2.70 8.25 -0.13
N ILE A 51 3.00 8.13 -1.42
CA ILE A 51 2.05 8.42 -2.51
C ILE A 51 2.06 7.27 -3.51
N GLN A 52 0.88 6.95 -4.06
CA GLN A 52 0.79 6.06 -5.20
C GLN A 52 1.34 6.77 -6.44
N THR A 53 2.08 6.06 -7.28
CA THR A 53 2.70 6.57 -8.50
C THR A 53 1.87 6.20 -9.73
N ASN A 54 2.06 6.94 -10.83
CA ASN A 54 1.31 6.77 -12.08
C ASN A 54 1.42 5.37 -12.72
N ASP A 55 2.49 4.63 -12.40
CA ASP A 55 2.70 3.24 -12.81
C ASP A 55 2.01 2.21 -11.89
N GLY A 56 1.21 2.67 -10.93
CA GLY A 56 0.50 1.84 -9.95
C GLY A 56 1.32 1.42 -8.74
N GLY A 57 2.63 1.71 -8.72
CA GLY A 57 3.49 1.49 -7.56
C GLY A 57 3.36 2.58 -6.50
N TYR A 58 4.35 2.67 -5.61
CA TYR A 58 4.37 3.67 -4.54
C TYR A 58 5.74 4.32 -4.43
N ILE A 59 5.79 5.59 -4.06
CA ILE A 59 7.01 6.27 -3.63
C ILE A 59 6.85 6.66 -2.17
N ILE A 60 7.84 6.31 -1.37
CA ILE A 60 7.90 6.48 0.08
C ILE A 60 9.07 7.39 0.39
N LEU A 61 8.85 8.35 1.28
CA LEU A 61 9.84 9.25 1.85
C LEU A 61 9.86 9.01 3.37
N GLY A 62 11.05 9.01 3.95
CA GLY A 62 11.24 8.84 5.39
C GLY A 62 12.70 9.02 5.80
N TRP A 63 13.06 8.44 6.94
CA TRP A 63 14.43 8.45 7.49
C TRP A 63 14.92 7.05 7.75
N THR A 64 16.24 6.92 7.79
CA THR A 64 16.90 5.68 8.17
C THR A 64 18.15 5.97 8.99
N TYR A 65 18.33 5.22 10.07
CA TYR A 65 19.58 5.11 10.82
C TYR A 65 20.36 3.83 10.45
N SER A 66 19.79 2.99 9.60
CA SER A 66 20.25 1.64 9.30
C SER A 66 21.27 1.61 8.17
N ASN A 67 22.45 1.04 8.39
CA ASN A 67 23.45 0.83 7.32
C ASN A 67 23.37 -0.57 6.66
N ASN A 68 22.24 -1.27 6.76
CA ASN A 68 22.09 -2.66 6.30
C ASN A 68 20.65 -2.99 5.87
N GLY A 69 20.41 -4.27 5.56
CA GLY A 69 19.10 -4.77 5.15
C GLY A 69 18.69 -4.22 3.79
N ASP A 70 17.58 -3.52 3.75
CA ASP A 70 17.16 -2.77 2.57
C ASP A 70 17.92 -1.46 2.40
N VAL A 71 18.60 -0.93 3.40
CA VAL A 71 19.20 0.39 3.26
C VAL A 71 20.57 0.29 2.60
N THR A 72 20.86 1.23 1.72
CA THR A 72 22.14 1.34 1.01
C THR A 72 22.72 2.72 1.25
N GLY A 73 23.98 2.80 1.65
CA GLY A 73 24.64 4.07 1.97
C GLY A 73 25.54 3.91 3.19
N GLN A 74 26.29 4.96 3.52
CA GLN A 74 26.97 5.08 4.81
C GLN A 74 26.45 6.35 5.48
N HIS A 75 25.76 6.18 6.60
CA HIS A 75 25.32 7.29 7.46
C HIS A 75 26.52 7.80 8.24
N THR A 76 26.96 9.02 7.95
CA THR A 76 28.10 9.62 8.64
C THR A 76 27.61 10.46 9.82
N GLY A 77 28.02 10.11 11.04
CA GLY A 77 27.75 10.95 12.23
C GLY A 77 26.71 10.41 13.20
N GLY A 78 26.03 9.30 12.89
CA GLY A 78 25.03 8.69 13.78
C GLY A 78 23.65 9.37 13.74
N ASP A 79 23.49 10.38 12.88
CA ASP A 79 22.21 10.98 12.54
C ASP A 79 21.52 10.18 11.43
N GLY A 80 20.19 10.31 11.34
CA GLY A 80 19.38 9.64 10.33
C GLY A 80 19.41 10.38 9.00
N ASP A 81 19.57 9.64 7.90
CA ASP A 81 19.55 10.18 6.56
C ASP A 81 18.15 10.10 5.96
N CYS A 82 17.84 11.01 5.03
CA CYS A 82 16.61 10.92 4.25
C CYS A 82 16.64 9.68 3.36
N TRP A 83 15.56 8.90 3.38
CA TRP A 83 15.43 7.68 2.60
C TRP A 83 14.21 7.71 1.69
N ILE A 84 14.44 7.43 0.41
CA ILE A 84 13.42 7.40 -0.62
C ILE A 84 13.35 5.99 -1.20
N ILE A 85 12.14 5.42 -1.26
CA ILE A 85 11.89 4.08 -1.77
C ILE A 85 10.81 4.14 -2.86
N LYS A 86 11.11 3.62 -4.04
CA LYS A 86 10.11 3.31 -5.06
C LYS A 86 9.79 1.83 -5.04
N THR A 87 8.51 1.51 -5.01
CA THR A 87 8.01 0.14 -5.12
C THR A 87 7.24 -0.08 -6.43
N ASP A 88 7.08 -1.35 -6.78
CA ASP A 88 6.04 -1.81 -7.71
C ASP A 88 4.65 -1.86 -7.01
N PRO A 89 3.56 -2.21 -7.73
CA PRO A 89 2.21 -2.25 -7.15
C PRO A 89 2.00 -3.28 -6.03
N VAL A 90 2.89 -4.26 -5.89
CA VAL A 90 2.80 -5.32 -4.86
C VAL A 90 3.84 -5.14 -3.74
N GLY A 91 4.49 -3.98 -3.69
CA GLY A 91 5.43 -3.61 -2.63
C GLY A 91 6.84 -4.19 -2.78
N ASN A 92 7.27 -4.62 -3.98
CA ASN A 92 8.69 -4.93 -4.19
C ASN A 92 9.45 -3.64 -4.51
N ILE A 93 10.63 -3.47 -3.92
CA ILE A 93 11.48 -2.30 -4.15
C ILE A 93 11.98 -2.32 -5.60
N SER A 94 11.59 -1.30 -6.38
CA SER A 94 12.12 -1.04 -7.72
C SER A 94 13.45 -0.30 -7.66
N TRP A 95 13.55 0.73 -6.81
CA TRP A 95 14.79 1.41 -6.48
C TRP A 95 14.66 2.13 -5.14
N LYS A 96 15.81 2.49 -4.57
CA LYS A 96 15.91 3.20 -3.29
C LYS A 96 17.13 4.10 -3.28
N ARG A 97 17.05 5.22 -2.56
CA ARG A 97 18.16 6.17 -2.38
C ARG A 97 18.16 6.75 -0.98
N THR A 98 19.34 6.80 -0.40
CA THR A 98 19.64 7.61 0.78
C THR A 98 20.19 8.95 0.30
N ILE A 99 19.73 10.03 0.92
CA ILE A 99 20.20 11.39 0.68
C ILE A 99 20.59 11.93 2.05
N GLY A 100 21.90 12.07 2.28
CA GLY A 100 22.40 12.60 3.53
C GLY A 100 23.88 12.95 3.52
N GLY A 101 24.30 13.60 4.59
CA GLY A 101 25.66 14.09 4.83
C GLY A 101 26.13 13.75 6.25
N THR A 102 26.88 14.67 6.89
CA THR A 102 27.35 14.44 8.26
C THR A 102 26.37 14.88 9.35
N GLY A 103 25.12 15.20 9.00
CA GLY A 103 24.13 15.75 9.94
C GLY A 103 22.74 15.18 9.68
N TYR A 104 21.76 15.61 10.48
CA TYR A 104 20.37 15.17 10.33
C TYR A 104 19.68 15.77 9.10
N GLU A 105 19.22 14.91 8.20
CA GLU A 105 18.39 15.29 7.06
C GLU A 105 16.91 15.12 7.35
N ASP A 106 16.13 16.06 6.78
CA ASP A 106 14.72 16.47 6.94
C ASP A 106 13.86 16.51 5.64
N GLY A 107 13.86 15.56 4.69
CA GLY A 107 12.76 15.35 3.71
C GLY A 107 11.29 15.41 4.22
N LEU A 108 10.62 16.53 3.97
CA LEU A 108 9.26 16.86 4.42
C LEU A 108 8.14 16.44 3.45
N ASP A 109 8.39 16.52 2.15
CA ASP A 109 7.37 16.22 1.13
C ASP A 109 7.99 15.60 -0.12
N ILE A 110 7.26 14.67 -0.74
CA ILE A 110 7.58 14.11 -2.05
C ILE A 110 6.37 14.16 -2.99
N LYS A 111 6.60 14.52 -4.25
CA LYS A 111 5.59 14.53 -5.32
C LYS A 111 6.17 13.94 -6.60
N GLN A 112 5.36 13.16 -7.31
CA GLN A 112 5.70 12.72 -8.67
C GLN A 112 5.37 13.84 -9.66
N THR A 113 6.26 14.05 -10.63
CA THR A 113 6.07 14.99 -11.74
C THR A 113 5.44 14.28 -12.96
N ASN A 114 4.84 15.05 -13.87
CA ASN A 114 4.13 14.49 -15.03
C ASN A 114 5.05 13.76 -16.04
N ASP A 115 6.35 14.08 -16.03
CA ASP A 115 7.38 13.41 -16.83
C ASP A 115 7.90 12.12 -16.17
N GLY A 116 7.33 11.71 -15.02
CA GLY A 116 7.71 10.51 -14.28
C GLY A 116 8.82 10.72 -13.26
N GLY A 117 9.36 11.93 -13.14
CA GLY A 117 10.32 12.31 -12.10
C GLY A 117 9.69 12.49 -10.72
N TYR A 118 10.51 12.93 -9.76
CA TYR A 118 10.09 13.21 -8.38
C TYR A 118 10.72 14.50 -7.87
N ILE A 119 9.94 15.29 -7.14
CA ILE A 119 10.40 16.46 -6.40
C ILE A 119 10.32 16.12 -4.92
N VAL A 120 11.43 16.32 -4.21
CA VAL A 120 11.53 16.19 -2.76
C VAL A 120 11.92 17.55 -2.20
N CYS A 121 11.25 17.98 -1.14
CA CYS A 121 11.65 19.15 -0.37
C CYS A 121 11.90 18.74 1.09
N GLY A 122 12.80 19.47 1.74
CA GLY A 122 13.21 19.16 3.10
C GLY A 122 14.35 20.04 3.59
N HIS A 123 14.74 19.84 4.84
CA HIS A 123 15.97 20.36 5.39
C HIS A 123 17.10 19.37 5.08
N MET A 124 18.19 19.83 4.48
CA MET A 124 19.34 18.98 4.21
C MET A 124 20.61 19.72 4.61
N VAL A 125 21.47 19.07 5.41
CA VAL A 125 22.74 19.62 5.83
C VAL A 125 23.82 19.07 4.89
N LEU A 126 23.98 19.73 3.75
CA LEU A 126 25.09 19.44 2.84
C LEU A 126 26.39 19.92 3.48
N THR A 127 27.30 18.98 3.75
CA THR A 127 28.67 19.25 4.25
C THR A 127 29.70 18.58 3.34
#